data_AF-A0A0K9GTK3-F1
#
_entry.id   AF-A0A0K9GTK3-F1
#
_cell.length_a   1.000
_cell.length_b   1.000
_cell.length_c   1.000
_cell.angle_alpha   90.00
_cell.angle_beta   90.00
_cell.angle_gamma   90.00
#
_symmetry.space_group_name_H-M   'P 1'
#
loop_
_entity.id
_entity.type
_entity.pdbx_description
1 polymer ?
#
loop_
_entity_poly.entity_id
_entity_poly.type
_entity_poly.pdbx_seq_one_letter_code
_entity_poly.pdbx_strand_id
1 'polypeptide(L)'
;MDTKQLRKWAEKYDVEKKTIEGFWYYINSFEKEEGEPFFDGNIDKSQLNLTLNNIGLFIDAWSKDSYRQYGYDYIISYLPVIHKEDHLGTYKMFFNLNGEICDDSFSPF
;
A
#
# COMPACT_ATOMS: atom_id res chain seq x y z
N MET A 1 12.02 -15.32 6.37
CA MET A 1 12.87 -14.27 5.79
C MET A 1 13.34 -13.37 6.93
N ASP A 2 14.63 -13.05 7.02
CA ASP A 2 15.09 -12.02 7.97
C ASP A 2 14.94 -10.60 7.39
N THR A 3 15.20 -9.57 8.20
CA THR A 3 15.02 -8.17 7.80
C THR A 3 15.98 -7.71 6.69
N LYS A 4 17.18 -8.30 6.59
CA LYS A 4 18.13 -7.99 5.51
C LYS A 4 17.65 -8.59 4.18
N GLN A 5 17.14 -9.81 4.22
CA GLN A 5 16.53 -10.47 3.07
C GLN A 5 15.28 -9.72 2.60
N LEU A 6 14.43 -9.27 3.54
CA LEU A 6 13.23 -8.50 3.21
C LEU A 6 13.56 -7.15 2.56
N ARG A 7 14.59 -6.46 3.04
CA ARG A 7 15.06 -5.21 2.41
C ARG A 7 15.56 -5.44 0.98
N LYS A 8 16.42 -6.44 0.78
CA LYS A 8 16.91 -6.81 -0.57
C LYS A 8 15.78 -7.25 -1.50
N TRP A 9 14.80 -7.95 -0.97
CA TRP A 9 13.60 -8.34 -1.70
C TRP A 9 12.83 -7.09 -2.16
N ALA A 10 12.62 -6.12 -1.26
CA ALA A 10 11.89 -4.91 -1.58
C ALA A 10 12.60 -4.05 -2.64
N GLU A 11 13.94 -3.96 -2.57
CA GLU A 11 14.77 -3.31 -3.58
C GLU A 11 14.70 -4.05 -4.92
N LYS A 12 14.84 -5.39 -4.92
CA LYS A 12 14.79 -6.22 -6.13
C LYS A 12 13.47 -6.05 -6.92
N TYR A 13 12.36 -5.86 -6.21
CA TYR A 13 11.03 -5.79 -6.80
C TYR A 13 10.46 -4.39 -6.91
N ASP A 14 11.27 -3.35 -6.67
CA ASP A 14 10.90 -1.94 -6.75
C ASP A 14 9.64 -1.60 -5.94
N VAL A 15 9.54 -2.12 -4.71
CA VAL A 15 8.32 -2.04 -3.89
C VAL A 15 7.87 -0.60 -3.67
N GLU A 16 8.80 0.31 -3.33
CA GLU A 16 8.48 1.72 -3.10
C GLU A 16 7.88 2.38 -4.34
N LYS A 17 8.55 2.24 -5.48
CA LYS A 17 8.10 2.78 -6.77
C LYS A 17 6.71 2.24 -7.12
N LYS A 18 6.53 0.92 -7.08
CA LYS A 18 5.25 0.29 -7.38
C LYS A 18 4.15 0.78 -6.42
N THR A 19 4.46 0.95 -5.14
CA THR A 19 3.47 1.40 -4.13
C THR A 19 3.01 2.83 -4.42
N ILE A 20 3.92 3.73 -4.78
CA ILE A 20 3.57 5.10 -5.14
C ILE A 20 2.76 5.13 -6.44
N GLU A 21 3.18 4.37 -7.46
CA GLU A 21 2.43 4.25 -8.73
C GLU A 21 1.03 3.67 -8.51
N GLY A 22 0.91 2.63 -7.67
CA GLY A 22 -0.36 2.02 -7.28
C GLY A 22 -1.28 3.00 -6.57
N PHE A 23 -0.77 3.81 -5.63
CA PHE A 23 -1.56 4.85 -4.97
C PHE A 23 -2.18 5.83 -5.97
N TRP A 24 -1.41 6.32 -6.93
CA TRP A 24 -1.92 7.21 -7.96
C TRP A 24 -2.94 6.53 -8.86
N TYR A 25 -2.70 5.27 -9.24
CA TYR A 25 -3.67 4.49 -9.99
C TYR A 25 -4.99 4.33 -9.22
N TYR A 26 -4.93 3.96 -7.95
CA TYR A 26 -6.08 3.77 -7.07
C TYR A 26 -6.96 5.01 -6.99
N ILE A 27 -6.39 6.16 -6.60
CA ILE A 27 -7.18 7.38 -6.44
C ILE A 27 -7.71 7.91 -7.78
N ASN A 28 -6.93 7.82 -8.86
CA ASN A 28 -7.39 8.30 -10.17
C ASN A 28 -8.49 7.40 -10.75
N SER A 29 -8.47 6.10 -10.44
CA SER A 29 -9.51 5.17 -10.85
C SER A 29 -10.81 5.46 -10.10
N PHE A 30 -10.75 5.62 -8.77
CA PHE A 30 -11.90 6.03 -7.97
C PHE A 30 -12.55 7.31 -8.50
N GLU A 31 -11.78 8.38 -8.70
CA GLU A 31 -12.34 9.66 -9.14
C GLU A 31 -12.94 9.60 -10.55
N LYS A 32 -12.38 8.74 -11.40
CA LYS A 32 -12.94 8.50 -12.74
C LYS A 32 -14.25 7.73 -12.67
N GLU A 33 -14.38 6.78 -11.76
CA GLU A 33 -15.55 5.91 -11.62
C GLU A 33 -16.70 6.62 -10.89
N GLU A 34 -16.40 7.30 -9.79
CA GLU A 34 -17.41 8.00 -8.97
C GLU A 34 -17.71 9.42 -9.47
N GLY A 35 -16.78 10.03 -10.22
CA GLY A 35 -16.94 11.40 -10.72
C GLY A 35 -16.78 12.48 -9.64
N GLU A 36 -16.24 12.11 -8.48
CA GLU A 36 -15.96 13.00 -7.35
C GLU A 36 -14.51 12.85 -6.87
N PRO A 37 -13.93 13.87 -6.20
CA PRO A 37 -12.57 13.79 -5.66
C PRO A 37 -12.41 12.68 -4.62
N PHE A 38 -11.26 12.02 -4.59
CA PHE A 38 -10.98 10.96 -3.61
C PHE A 38 -10.83 11.50 -2.18
N PHE A 39 -10.24 12.69 -2.04
CA PHE A 39 -10.13 13.38 -0.76
C PHE A 39 -11.15 14.51 -0.69
N ASP A 40 -11.81 14.63 0.45
CA ASP A 40 -12.66 15.77 0.75
C ASP A 40 -11.85 17.08 0.82
N GLY A 41 -12.47 18.17 0.42
CA GLY A 41 -11.87 19.51 0.44
C GLY A 41 -10.90 19.79 -0.71
N ASN A 42 -10.34 21.01 -0.73
CA ASN A 42 -9.38 21.44 -1.76
C ASN A 42 -7.97 20.93 -1.44
N ILE A 43 -7.79 19.60 -1.36
CA ILE A 43 -6.47 18.99 -1.23
C ILE A 43 -5.73 19.12 -2.56
N ASP A 44 -4.62 19.87 -2.55
CA ASP A 44 -3.72 19.92 -3.71
C ASP A 44 -2.86 18.66 -3.71
N LYS A 45 -3.22 17.72 -4.58
CA LYS A 45 -2.52 16.43 -4.70
C LYS A 45 -1.03 16.58 -5.01
N SER A 46 -0.62 17.67 -5.65
CA SER A 46 0.80 17.93 -5.93
C SER A 46 1.63 18.18 -4.66
N GLN A 47 0.97 18.49 -3.54
CA GLN A 47 1.57 18.74 -2.23
C GLN A 47 1.52 17.51 -1.31
N LEU A 48 1.10 16.34 -1.81
CA LEU A 48 1.12 15.10 -1.02
C LEU A 48 2.57 14.66 -0.79
N ASN A 49 2.91 14.42 0.47
CA ASN A 49 4.14 13.74 0.83
C ASN A 49 3.86 12.23 0.88
N LEU A 50 4.52 11.51 -0.03
CA LEU A 50 4.41 10.07 -0.22
C LEU A 50 5.78 9.45 -0.03
N THR A 51 6.09 9.03 1.21
CA THR A 51 7.33 8.34 1.55
C THR A 51 7.01 6.96 2.08
N LEU A 52 7.57 5.90 1.49
CA LEU A 52 7.35 4.55 2.00
C LEU A 52 7.91 4.45 3.43
N ASN A 53 7.04 4.18 4.40
CA ASN A 53 7.43 4.17 5.81
C ASN A 53 8.01 2.82 6.22
N ASN A 54 7.27 1.75 5.92
CA ASN A 54 7.63 0.40 6.36
C ASN A 54 7.06 -0.66 5.42
N ILE A 55 7.63 -1.86 5.55
CA ILE A 55 7.16 -3.08 4.91
C ILE A 55 7.05 -4.18 5.96
N GLY A 56 6.08 -5.08 5.81
CA GLY A 56 5.86 -6.20 6.74
C GLY A 56 5.69 -7.51 6.00
N LEU A 57 6.35 -8.58 6.47
CA LEU A 57 6.07 -9.95 6.04
C LEU A 57 4.95 -10.53 6.88
N PHE A 58 3.94 -11.07 6.22
CA PHE A 58 2.80 -11.73 6.82
C PHE A 58 2.79 -13.20 6.42
N ILE A 59 2.73 -14.07 7.43
CA ILE A 59 2.50 -15.50 7.24
C ILE A 59 0.99 -15.68 7.27
N ASP A 60 0.42 -16.05 6.13
CA ASP A 60 -1.01 -16.25 6.01
C ASP A 60 -1.41 -17.60 6.62
N ALA A 61 -2.69 -17.74 6.96
CA ALA A 61 -3.25 -19.00 7.46
C ALA A 61 -2.47 -19.66 8.62
N TRP A 62 -1.85 -18.85 9.50
CA TRP A 62 -1.12 -19.34 10.69
C TRP A 62 -1.97 -20.30 11.54
N SER A 63 -3.27 -20.02 11.65
CA SER A 63 -4.27 -20.91 12.22
C SER A 63 -5.29 -21.33 11.16
N LYS A 64 -5.69 -22.60 11.20
CA LYS A 64 -6.76 -23.17 10.38
C LYS A 64 -8.11 -22.51 10.60
N ASP A 65 -8.30 -21.86 11.75
CA ASP A 65 -9.55 -21.19 12.14
C ASP A 65 -9.55 -19.67 11.84
N SER A 66 -8.53 -19.16 11.12
CA SER A 66 -8.50 -17.73 10.77
C SER A 66 -9.64 -17.38 9.81
N TYR A 67 -10.41 -16.34 10.15
CA TYR A 67 -11.59 -15.88 9.40
C TYR A 67 -11.25 -15.14 8.10
N ARG A 68 -9.99 -14.71 7.92
CA ARG A 68 -9.48 -14.12 6.69
C ARG A 68 -8.16 -14.81 6.34
N GLN A 69 -8.10 -15.33 5.12
CA GLN A 69 -6.93 -15.95 4.53
C GLN A 69 -6.87 -15.56 3.05
N TYR A 70 -5.68 -15.20 2.57
CA TYR A 70 -5.43 -14.98 1.15
C TYR A 70 -5.03 -16.29 0.43
N GLY A 71 -4.63 -17.32 1.19
CA GLY A 71 -4.14 -18.61 0.69
C GLY A 71 -2.64 -18.62 0.37
N TYR A 72 -1.92 -17.54 0.68
CA TYR A 72 -0.49 -17.38 0.42
C TYR A 72 0.14 -16.36 1.37
N ASP A 73 1.41 -16.56 1.72
CA ASP A 73 2.20 -15.57 2.45
C ASP A 73 2.45 -14.33 1.58
N TYR A 74 2.41 -13.15 2.21
CA TYR A 74 2.48 -11.89 1.48
C TYR A 74 3.29 -10.84 2.24
N ILE A 75 3.70 -9.81 1.51
CA ILE A 75 4.37 -8.62 2.03
C ILE A 75 3.45 -7.43 1.83
N ILE A 76 3.27 -6.62 2.87
CA ILE A 76 2.56 -5.34 2.78
C ILE A 76 3.57 -4.21 2.77
N SER A 77 3.42 -3.26 1.84
CA SER A 77 4.03 -1.94 1.91
C SER A 77 3.05 -0.92 2.50
N TYR A 78 3.55 0.00 3.32
CA TYR A 78 2.74 1.03 3.97
C TYR A 78 3.23 2.41 3.52
N LEU A 79 2.37 3.11 2.80
CA LEU A 79 2.58 4.45 2.28
C LEU A 79 1.63 5.43 3.00
N PRO A 80 2.08 6.11 4.06
CA PRO A 80 1.34 7.23 4.63
C PRO A 80 1.11 8.30 3.57
N VAL A 81 -0.10 8.87 3.56
CA VAL A 81 -0.47 9.99 2.69
C VAL A 81 -0.65 11.21 3.57
N ILE A 82 0.27 12.16 3.43
CA ILE A 82 0.34 13.36 4.28
C ILE A 82 0.18 14.61 3.41
N HIS A 83 -0.68 15.54 3.84
CA HIS A 83 -0.85 16.85 3.21
C HIS A 83 -0.70 17.95 4.26
N LYS A 84 0.32 18.81 4.14
CA LYS A 84 0.57 19.92 5.08
C LYS A 84 0.51 19.52 6.57
N GLU A 85 1.18 18.41 6.90
CA GLU A 85 1.20 17.78 8.25
C GLU A 85 -0.07 17.01 8.64
N ASP A 86 -1.17 17.14 7.87
CA ASP A 86 -2.37 16.33 8.09
C ASP A 86 -2.19 14.91 7.54
N HIS A 87 -2.44 13.92 8.38
CA HIS A 87 -2.45 12.51 8.00
C HIS A 87 -3.80 12.15 7.38
N LEU A 88 -3.84 11.98 6.05
CA LEU A 88 -5.07 11.66 5.32
C LEU A 88 -5.41 10.16 5.36
N GLY A 89 -4.39 9.32 5.47
CA GLY A 89 -4.56 7.87 5.56
C GLY A 89 -3.27 7.12 5.28
N THR A 90 -3.40 5.82 5.12
CA THR A 90 -2.30 4.94 4.66
C THR A 90 -2.77 4.11 3.49
N TYR A 91 -2.09 4.26 2.36
CA TYR A 91 -2.20 3.34 1.24
C TYR A 91 -1.34 2.11 1.53
N LYS A 92 -1.91 0.92 1.31
CA LYS A 92 -1.28 -0.37 1.55
C LYS A 92 -1.26 -1.14 0.25
N MET A 93 -0.12 -1.70 -0.10
CA MET A 93 -0.03 -2.59 -1.25
C MET A 93 0.46 -3.97 -0.85
N PHE A 94 -0.21 -4.99 -1.36
CA PHE A 94 0.02 -6.39 -1.04
C PHE A 94 0.76 -7.05 -2.19
N PHE A 95 1.85 -7.72 -1.84
CA PHE A 95 2.67 -8.47 -2.77
C PHE A 95 2.77 -9.91 -2.34
N ASN A 96 2.72 -10.85 -3.28
CA ASN A 96 3.20 -12.20 -2.98
C ASN A 96 4.74 -12.22 -2.89
N LEU A 97 5.32 -13.35 -2.47
CA LEU A 97 6.78 -13.48 -2.32
C LEU A 97 7.57 -13.43 -3.64
N ASN A 98 6.88 -13.50 -4.79
CA ASN A 98 7.49 -13.35 -6.11
C ASN A 98 7.51 -11.89 -6.59
N GLY A 99 6.97 -10.94 -5.81
CA GLY A 99 6.97 -9.51 -6.12
C GLY A 99 5.84 -9.06 -7.03
N GLU A 100 4.84 -9.92 -7.24
CA GLU A 100 3.62 -9.61 -7.97
C GLU A 100 2.65 -8.90 -7.02
N ILE A 101 1.96 -7.87 -7.53
CA ILE A 101 0.92 -7.15 -6.79
C ILE A 101 -0.32 -8.03 -6.79
N CYS A 102 -0.88 -8.28 -5.60
CA CYS A 102 -2.05 -9.13 -5.45
C CYS A 102 -3.30 -8.36 -5.04
N ASP A 103 -3.12 -7.26 -4.30
CA ASP A 103 -4.20 -6.46 -3.75
C ASP A 103 -3.66 -5.09 -3.32
N ASP A 104 -4.55 -4.13 -3.12
CA ASP A 104 -4.27 -2.82 -2.56
C ASP A 104 -5.46 -2.28 -1.76
N SER A 105 -5.18 -1.36 -0.84
CA SER A 105 -6.24 -0.72 -0.06
C SER A 105 -5.82 0.63 0.47
N PHE A 106 -6.78 1.53 0.64
CA PHE A 106 -6.60 2.76 1.38
C PHE A 106 -7.32 2.66 2.74
N SER A 107 -6.64 3.06 3.82
CA SER A 107 -7.23 3.18 5.15
C SER A 107 -7.19 4.64 5.59
N PRO A 108 -8.33 5.36 5.61
CA PRO A 108 -8.38 6.73 6.12
C PRO A 108 -8.13 6.77 7.63
N PHE A 109 -7.73 7.92 8.15
CA PHE A 109 -7.62 8.18 9.59
C PHE A 109 -8.90 8.78 10.18
#